data_AF-A0A2M7W2R0-F1
#
_entry.id   AF-A0A2M7W2R0-F1
#
_cell.length_a   1.000
_cell.length_b   1.000
_cell.length_c   1.000
_cell.angle_alpha   90.00
_cell.angle_beta   90.00
_cell.angle_gamma   90.00
#
_symmetry.space_group_name_H-M   'P 1'
#
loop_
_entity.id
_entity.type
_entity.pdbx_description
1 polymer ?
#
loop_
_entity_poly.entity_id
_entity_poly.type
_entity_poly.pdbx_seq_one_letter_code
_entity_poly.pdbx_strand_id
1 'polypeptide(L)' 'MKKAIVVILVVAGLVLLGLFLGGFFGNSQEKAESERKQANPIFHTVKEGGVCRDAQGDCEGGLTCVAGVCAKP' A
#
# COMPACT_ATOMS: atom_id res chain seq x y z
N MET A 1 6.79 -28.44 -40.29
CA MET A 1 6.11 -28.88 -39.05
C MET A 1 6.94 -28.68 -37.78
N LYS A 2 8.23 -29.07 -37.75
CA LYS A 2 9.10 -28.95 -36.55
C LYS A 2 9.31 -27.50 -36.05
N LYS A 3 9.35 -26.52 -36.95
CA LYS A 3 9.60 -25.10 -36.62
C LYS A 3 8.43 -24.44 -35.87
N ALA A 4 7.19 -24.87 -36.11
CA ALA A 4 6.01 -24.28 -35.48
C ALA A 4 5.90 -24.65 -33.99
N ILE A 5 6.30 -25.87 -33.63
CA ILE A 5 6.28 -26.37 -32.24
C ILE A 5 7.27 -25.56 -31.38
N VAL A 6 8.45 -25.26 -31.92
CA VAL A 6 9.47 -24.47 -31.21
C VAL A 6 8.97 -23.06 -30.91
N VAL A 7 8.29 -22.41 -31.86
CA VAL A 7 7.73 -21.06 -31.65
C VAL A 7 6.67 -21.05 -30.55
N ILE A 8 5.78 -22.05 -30.53
CA ILE A 8 4.73 -22.15 -29.50
C ILE A 8 5.35 -22.32 -28.10
N LEU A 9 6.39 -23.15 -27.96
CA LEU A 9 7.07 -23.36 -26.68
C LEU A 9 7.77 -22.09 -26.18
N VAL A 10 8.39 -21.31 -27.07
CA VAL A 10 9.04 -20.04 -26.71
C VAL A 10 8.02 -19.01 -26.25
N VAL A 11 6.90 -18.86 -26.96
CA VAL A 11 5.83 -17.93 -26.58
C VAL A 11 5.19 -18.34 -25.26
N ALA A 12 4.90 -19.63 -25.07
CA ALA A 12 4.35 -20.14 -23.81
C ALA A 12 5.32 -19.92 -22.64
N GLY A 13 6.62 -20.12 -22.84
CA GLY A 13 7.65 -19.85 -21.84
C GLY A 13 7.74 -18.38 -21.44
N LEU A 14 7.68 -17.45 -22.41
CA LEU A 14 7.68 -16.01 -22.14
C LEU A 14 6.43 -15.55 -21.38
N VAL A 15 5.25 -16.11 -21.71
CA VAL A 15 4.00 -15.83 -21.00
C VAL A 15 4.07 -16.33 -19.56
N LEU A 16 4.57 -17.55 -19.33
CA LEU A 16 4.76 -18.09 -17.98
C LEU A 16 5.79 -17.30 -17.16
N LEU A 17 6.89 -16.87 -17.78
CA LEU A 17 7.89 -16.03 -17.13
C LEU A 17 7.31 -14.65 -16.77
N GLY A 18 6.53 -14.05 -17.67
CA GLY A 18 5.83 -12.79 -17.45
C GLY A 18 4.78 -12.86 -16.35
N LEU A 19 4.05 -13.98 -16.23
CA LEU A 19 3.11 -14.22 -15.14
C LEU A 19 3.83 -14.45 -13.80
N PHE A 20 4.96 -15.16 -13.81
CA PHE A 20 5.77 -15.42 -12.62
C PHE A 20 6.38 -14.12 -12.05
N LEU A 21 6.90 -13.25 -12.92
CA LEU A 21 7.44 -11.94 -12.52
C LEU A 21 6.33 -10.91 -12.26
N GLY A 22 5.27 -10.91 -13.07
CA GLY A 22 4.14 -9.97 -12.98
C GLY A 22 3.20 -10.24 -11.80
N GLY A 23 3.13 -11.49 -11.31
CA GLY A 23 2.39 -11.85 -10.10
C GLY A 23 2.93 -11.22 -8.82
N PHE A 24 4.13 -10.61 -8.85
CA PHE A 24 4.75 -9.94 -7.70
C PHE A 24 4.51 -8.42 -7.64
N PHE A 25 4.02 -7.80 -8.72
CA PHE A 25 3.92 -6.32 -8.81
C PHE A 25 2.49 -5.77 -8.79
N GLY A 26 1.47 -6.62 -8.67
CA GLY A 26 0.08 -6.23 -8.88
C GLY A 26 -0.72 -5.74 -7.67
N ASN A 27 -0.16 -5.62 -6.46
CA ASN A 27 -1.03 -5.41 -5.27
C ASN A 27 -0.39 -4.70 -4.05
N SER A 28 0.58 -3.80 -4.26
CA SER A 28 1.38 -3.24 -3.15
C SER A 28 1.36 -1.71 -3.03
N GLN A 29 0.40 -1.01 -3.63
CA GLN A 29 0.35 0.45 -3.52
C GLN A 29 -0.40 0.92 -2.27
N GLU A 30 -1.48 0.25 -1.87
CA GLU A 30 -2.27 0.65 -0.68
C GLU A 30 -1.60 0.31 0.65
N LYS A 31 -0.84 -0.80 0.72
CA LYS A 31 -0.10 -1.18 1.95
C LYS A 31 1.13 -0.31 2.19
N ALA A 32 1.80 0.12 1.12
CA ALA A 32 2.98 0.97 1.24
C ALA A 32 2.64 2.37 1.79
N GLU A 33 1.43 2.90 1.51
CA GLU A 33 1.02 4.21 2.02
C GLU A 33 0.67 4.17 3.52
N SER A 34 0.03 3.10 3.98
CA SER A 34 -0.36 2.92 5.38
C SER A 34 0.84 2.64 6.29
N GLU A 35 1.81 1.83 5.85
CA GLU A 35 3.06 1.61 6.58
C GLU A 35 3.97 2.85 6.60
N ARG A 36 3.99 3.65 5.51
CA ARG A 36 4.77 4.91 5.50
C ARG A 36 4.18 6.00 6.37
N LYS A 37 2.85 6.05 6.53
CA LYS A 37 2.19 6.95 7.48
C LYS A 37 2.48 6.51 8.92
N GLN A 38 2.44 5.20 9.21
CA GLN A 38 2.71 4.71 10.55
C GLN A 38 4.19 4.78 10.96
N ALA A 39 5.13 4.72 10.00
CA ALA A 39 6.57 4.79 10.26
C ALA A 39 7.14 6.22 10.31
N ASN A 40 6.36 7.26 10.02
CA ASN A 40 6.84 8.63 10.06
C ASN A 40 6.45 9.30 11.41
N PRO A 41 7.44 9.75 12.20
CA PRO A 41 7.21 10.32 13.53
C PRO A 41 6.45 11.65 13.53
N ILE A 42 6.16 12.23 12.37
CA ILE A 42 5.29 13.40 12.22
C ILE A 42 3.82 13.01 12.40
N PHE A 43 3.44 11.78 12.06
CA PHE A 43 2.11 11.24 12.35
C PHE A 43 2.04 10.93 13.86
N HIS A 44 0.89 11.15 14.48
CA HIS A 44 0.69 11.08 15.94
C HIS A 44 1.33 12.21 16.78
N THR A 45 1.38 13.44 16.26
CA THR A 45 1.92 14.61 16.99
C THR A 45 0.86 15.62 17.42
N VAL A 46 -0.39 15.46 16.97
CA VAL A 46 -1.46 16.41 17.24
C VAL A 46 -2.11 16.12 18.60
N LYS A 47 -2.00 17.10 19.51
CA LYS A 47 -2.59 17.04 20.86
C LYS A 47 -4.11 17.17 20.84
N GLU A 48 -4.73 16.86 21.97
CA GLU A 48 -6.17 17.04 22.20
C GLU A 48 -6.61 18.48 21.86
N GLY A 49 -7.72 18.60 21.11
CA GLY A 49 -8.22 19.88 20.59
C GLY A 49 -7.51 20.38 19.32
N GLY A 50 -6.45 19.71 18.86
CA GLY A 50 -5.78 20.01 17.61
C GLY A 50 -6.56 19.49 16.39
N VAL A 51 -6.40 20.19 15.25
CA VAL A 51 -7.02 19.79 13.99
C VAL A 51 -6.32 18.54 13.44
N CYS A 52 -7.08 17.52 13.08
CA CYS A 52 -6.59 16.25 12.56
C CYS A 52 -7.30 15.86 11.28
N ARG A 53 -6.70 14.91 10.54
CA ARG A 53 -7.33 14.28 9.38
C ARG A 53 -7.55 12.80 9.69
N ASP A 54 -8.80 12.37 9.68
CA ASP A 54 -9.22 11.01 10.06
C ASP A 54 -8.46 9.90 9.32
N ALA A 55 -8.09 10.12 8.06
CA ALA A 55 -7.40 9.14 7.23
C ALA A 55 -5.88 9.06 7.44
N GLN A 56 -5.29 9.91 8.29
CA GLN A 56 -3.83 10.01 8.44
C GLN A 56 -3.30 9.68 9.83
N GLY A 57 -4.17 9.52 10.84
CA GLY A 57 -3.71 9.20 12.20
C GLY A 57 -2.84 10.30 12.81
N ASP A 58 -3.20 11.56 12.57
CA ASP A 58 -2.41 12.71 13.05
C ASP A 58 -2.38 12.85 14.58
N CYS A 59 -3.37 12.30 15.28
CA CYS A 59 -3.55 12.45 16.73
C CYS A 59 -2.54 11.69 17.57
N GLU A 60 -2.05 12.35 18.63
CA GLU A 60 -1.16 11.79 19.64
C GLU A 60 -1.73 10.47 20.21
N GLY A 61 -0.85 9.52 20.52
CA GLY A 61 -1.24 8.17 20.93
C GLY A 61 -2.28 8.16 22.06
N GLY A 62 -3.41 7.47 21.83
CA GLY A 62 -4.53 7.41 22.77
C GLY A 62 -5.66 8.41 22.48
N LEU A 63 -5.50 9.28 21.47
CA LEU A 63 -6.55 10.16 20.96
C LEU A 63 -7.06 9.68 19.61
N THR A 64 -8.33 9.94 19.33
CA THR A 64 -9.02 9.64 18.07
C THR A 64 -9.40 10.95 17.38
N CYS A 65 -9.32 10.97 16.05
CA CYS A 65 -9.85 12.10 15.29
C CYS A 65 -11.38 12.00 15.26
N VAL A 66 -12.06 13.00 15.82
CA VAL A 66 -13.53 13.08 15.88
C VAL A 66 -13.94 14.44 15.34
N ALA A 67 -14.72 14.45 14.26
CA ALA A 67 -15.16 15.67 13.59
C ALA A 67 -13.99 16.59 13.16
N GLY A 68 -12.85 16.01 12.77
CA GLY A 68 -11.64 16.76 12.36
C GLY A 68 -10.83 17.32 13.52
N VAL A 69 -11.10 16.90 14.77
CA VAL A 69 -10.38 17.34 15.97
C VAL A 69 -9.94 16.13 16.81
N CYS A 70 -8.72 16.16 17.35
CA CYS A 70 -8.26 15.08 18.23
C CYS A 70 -8.98 15.15 19.58
N ALA A 71 -9.72 14.10 19.91
CA ALA A 71 -10.44 13.96 21.16
C ALA A 71 -10.17 12.57 21.76
N LYS A 72 -10.43 12.41 23.05
CA LYS A 72 -10.47 11.07 23.64
C LYS A 72 -11.66 10.29 23.05
N PRO A 73 -11.49 8.99 22.78
CA PRO A 73 -12.58 8.14 22.30
C PRO A 73 -13.76 8.08 23.29
#